data_AF-R6XKS6-F1
#
_entry.id   AF-R6XKS6-F1
#
_cell.length_a   1.000
_cell.length_b   1.000
_cell.length_c   1.000
_cell.angle_alpha   90.00
_cell.angle_beta   90.00
_cell.angle_gamma   90.00
#
_symmetry.space_group_name_H-M   'P 1'
#
loop_
_entity.id
_entity.type
_entity.pdbx_description
1 polymer ?
#
loop_
_entity_poly.entity_id
_entity_poly.type
_entity_poly.pdbx_seq_one_letter_code
_entity_poly.pdbx_strand_id
1 'polypeptide(L)'
;MTTVNDMSQLSDDDILEGFKNSDGKIVKEYFYGYCRVAYCIYDQRYDLRHKPGMDFMSLAHEYYLYLGNHQFKPLEDRKPTMTLKTWMVNGFRFLLLDKLKGVKKEHLFESFEERQASAKKQLDIMDSEFYHEFRQMIQDICLRYYGRDSRNSIILQMLYIDGFKGKEVGAQLGMSASAVTQRTNKMMHEVIIPYFKRYFVASDYEGRVYSKGMMSDICCECAPCPAPTSSPSSAASSAPGSAALFAGDDGMYNHQAMNNIDMKINMEELKKNRITPEWIDTLRDNEIFVFGSNLAGMHGGGAARVARLRFGAVLGNGVGIQGQSYAIPTMQGGVETIRPYVNDFVAYAQQHPSLHFLVTPIGCGIAGFEPEDIAPLFEGAKAVKNISLPESFWEVIC
;
A
#
# COMPACT_ATOMS: atom_id res chain seq x y z
N MET A 1 55.86 47.78 19.44
CA MET A 1 55.80 48.71 18.30
C MET A 1 55.11 47.96 17.16
N THR A 2 53.77 48.01 17.11
CA THR A 2 52.96 48.71 16.07
C THR A 2 53.12 48.03 14.71
N THR A 3 52.14 47.27 14.21
CA THR A 3 50.91 47.83 13.61
C THR A 3 49.62 47.05 13.96
N VAL A 4 48.92 47.56 14.97
CA VAL A 4 47.45 47.60 14.97
C VAL A 4 47.06 48.79 14.08
N ASN A 5 46.00 48.65 13.27
CA ASN A 5 45.50 49.55 12.21
C ASN A 5 46.12 49.40 10.82
N ASP A 6 45.50 48.57 9.97
CA ASP A 6 45.43 48.86 8.53
C ASP A 6 44.18 48.25 7.86
N MET A 7 43.06 48.22 8.58
CA MET A 7 41.76 47.72 8.08
C MET A 7 40.62 48.71 8.41
N SER A 8 40.94 49.93 8.84
CA SER A 8 39.92 50.93 9.21
C SER A 8 39.56 51.89 8.07
N GLN A 9 40.15 51.76 6.88
CA GLN A 9 39.90 52.64 5.73
C GLN A 9 40.02 51.95 4.36
N LEU A 10 39.59 50.69 4.22
CA LEU A 10 39.38 50.15 2.87
C LEU A 10 38.18 50.85 2.25
N SER A 11 38.33 51.32 1.01
CA SER A 11 37.21 51.91 0.29
C SER A 11 36.17 50.82 0.01
N ASP A 12 34.92 51.23 -0.20
CA ASP A 12 33.86 50.29 -0.55
C ASP A 12 34.21 49.51 -1.84
N ASP A 13 35.01 50.09 -2.74
CA ASP A 13 35.43 49.45 -3.98
C ASP A 13 36.53 48.41 -3.75
N ASP A 14 37.48 48.68 -2.85
CA ASP A 14 38.52 47.71 -2.44
C ASP A 14 37.89 46.50 -1.72
N ILE A 15 36.87 46.74 -0.89
CA ILE A 15 36.12 45.67 -0.21
C ILE A 15 35.37 44.81 -1.23
N LEU A 16 34.76 45.43 -2.25
CA LEU A 16 34.04 44.73 -3.30
C LEU A 16 34.98 43.87 -4.17
N GLU A 17 36.16 44.39 -4.50
CA GLU A 17 37.20 43.63 -5.19
C GLU A 17 37.69 42.44 -4.35
N GLY A 18 37.86 42.64 -3.04
CA GLY A 18 38.19 41.57 -2.10
C GLY A 18 37.12 40.46 -2.04
N PHE A 19 35.84 40.79 -2.21
CA PHE A 19 34.78 39.78 -2.31
C PHE A 19 34.89 38.93 -3.57
N LYS A 20 35.15 39.57 -4.73
CA LYS A 20 35.32 38.88 -6.01
C LYS A 20 36.52 37.94 -6.01
N ASN A 21 37.62 38.39 -5.41
CA ASN A 21 38.86 37.61 -5.29
C ASN A 21 38.79 36.53 -4.19
N SER A 22 37.66 36.43 -3.48
CA SER A 22 37.47 35.48 -2.37
C SER A 22 38.57 35.58 -1.30
N ASP A 23 39.01 36.81 -1.00
CA ASP A 23 39.97 37.05 0.07
C ASP A 23 39.33 36.67 1.41
N GLY A 24 39.82 35.58 2.01
CA GLY A 24 39.28 35.03 3.24
C GLY A 24 39.27 36.01 4.42
N LYS A 25 40.18 37.00 4.44
CA LYS A 25 40.24 38.02 5.49
C LYS A 25 39.19 39.10 5.27
N ILE A 26 39.03 39.58 4.03
CA ILE A 26 38.04 40.61 3.67
C ILE A 26 36.62 40.07 3.78
N VAL A 27 36.39 38.85 3.29
CA VAL A 27 35.08 38.18 3.40
C VAL A 27 34.72 37.96 4.88
N LYS A 28 35.63 37.46 5.70
CA LYS A 28 35.36 37.22 7.13
C LYS A 28 35.05 38.51 7.89
N GLU A 29 35.82 39.57 7.66
CA GLU A 29 35.71 40.81 8.43
C GLU A 29 34.55 41.70 7.95
N TYR A 30 34.45 41.93 6.64
CA TYR A 30 33.46 42.87 6.09
C TYR A 30 32.18 42.18 5.67
N PHE A 31 32.24 41.09 4.89
CA PHE A 31 31.01 40.45 4.40
C PHE A 31 30.18 39.88 5.54
N TYR A 32 30.76 39.01 6.38
CA TYR A 32 30.05 38.47 7.55
C TYR A 32 29.80 39.54 8.62
N GLY A 33 30.67 40.55 8.72
CA GLY A 33 30.46 41.69 9.61
C GLY A 33 29.19 42.48 9.24
N TYR A 34 29.00 42.81 7.95
CA TYR A 34 27.82 43.50 7.46
C TYR A 34 26.56 42.63 7.56
N CYS A 35 26.67 41.34 7.25
CA CYS A 35 25.57 40.39 7.42
C CYS A 35 25.17 40.24 8.90
N ARG A 36 26.12 40.27 9.85
CA ARG A 36 25.80 40.24 11.30
C ARG A 36 24.95 41.44 11.70
N VAL A 37 25.31 42.63 11.22
CA VAL A 37 24.53 43.84 11.48
C VAL A 37 23.12 43.70 10.91
N ALA A 38 22.99 43.24 9.65
CA ALA A 38 21.69 43.00 9.03
C ALA A 38 20.85 41.97 9.83
N TYR A 39 21.46 40.85 10.22
CA TYR A 39 20.80 39.79 10.97
C TYR A 39 20.28 40.30 12.33
N CYS A 40 21.09 41.01 13.11
CA CYS A 40 20.65 41.58 14.39
C CYS A 40 19.46 42.53 14.23
N ILE A 41 19.44 43.37 13.18
CA ILE A 41 18.33 44.29 12.90
C ILE A 41 17.05 43.50 12.57
N TYR A 42 17.15 42.47 11.74
CA TYR A 42 15.98 41.73 11.28
C TYR A 42 15.49 40.67 12.26
N ASP A 43 16.36 40.14 13.11
CA ASP A 43 16.03 39.24 14.20
C ASP A 43 15.09 39.92 15.21
N GLN A 44 15.38 41.17 15.58
CA GLN A 44 14.48 41.98 16.43
C GLN A 44 13.10 42.21 15.80
N ARG A 45 13.01 42.24 14.47
CA ARG A 45 11.77 42.55 13.75
C ARG A 45 10.93 41.33 13.42
N TYR A 46 11.57 40.20 13.15
CA TYR A 46 10.94 38.99 12.60
C TYR A 46 11.12 37.76 13.47
N ASP A 47 11.83 37.87 14.60
CA ASP A 47 12.06 36.80 15.56
C ASP A 47 12.71 35.57 14.89
N LEU A 48 13.91 35.77 14.33
CA LEU A 48 14.52 34.81 13.41
C LEU A 48 15.09 33.59 14.15
N ARG A 49 15.65 33.78 15.35
CA ARG A 49 16.32 32.71 16.12
C ARG A 49 15.45 31.50 16.42
N HIS A 50 14.13 31.68 16.55
CA HIS A 50 13.20 30.60 16.88
C HIS A 50 12.62 29.90 15.65
N LYS A 51 13.02 30.31 14.44
CA LYS A 51 12.53 29.74 13.18
C LYS A 51 13.58 28.80 12.58
N PRO A 52 13.19 27.58 12.16
CA PRO A 52 14.14 26.62 11.59
C PRO A 52 14.71 27.14 10.26
N GLY A 53 16.00 26.92 10.03
CA GLY A 53 16.71 27.39 8.83
C GLY A 53 16.97 28.90 8.76
N MET A 54 16.67 29.64 9.83
CA MET A 54 16.82 31.10 9.92
C MET A 54 17.99 31.52 10.81
N ASP A 55 18.98 30.64 10.98
CA ASP A 55 20.21 30.98 11.68
C ASP A 55 21.10 31.91 10.83
N PHE A 56 21.97 32.64 11.53
CA PHE A 56 22.84 33.63 10.90
C PHE A 56 23.73 33.02 9.80
N MET A 57 24.31 31.84 10.03
CA MET A 57 25.28 31.25 9.12
C MET A 57 24.61 30.76 7.84
N SER A 58 23.42 30.17 7.94
CA SER A 58 22.64 29.75 6.78
C SER A 58 22.29 30.92 5.87
N LEU A 59 21.75 32.02 6.44
CA LEU A 59 21.37 33.19 5.65
C LEU A 59 22.57 33.94 5.07
N ALA A 60 23.66 34.07 5.83
CA ALA A 60 24.87 34.74 5.36
C ALA A 60 25.57 33.97 4.23
N HIS A 61 25.69 32.64 4.36
CA HIS A 61 26.27 31.81 3.31
C HIS A 61 25.42 31.80 2.05
N GLU A 62 24.09 31.72 2.19
CA GLU A 62 23.20 31.74 1.03
C GLU A 62 23.26 33.08 0.29
N TYR A 63 23.36 34.19 1.03
CA TYR A 63 23.57 35.50 0.42
C TYR A 63 24.90 35.58 -0.31
N TYR A 64 25.97 35.00 0.25
CA TYR A 64 27.28 34.94 -0.42
C TYR A 64 27.22 34.13 -1.72
N LEU A 65 26.58 32.95 -1.69
CA LEU A 65 26.39 32.10 -2.86
C LEU A 65 25.54 32.79 -3.94
N TYR A 66 24.48 33.48 -3.54
CA TYR A 66 23.66 34.27 -4.47
C TYR A 66 24.50 35.32 -5.19
N LEU A 67 25.31 36.07 -4.45
CA LEU A 67 26.19 37.08 -5.03
C LEU A 67 27.27 36.47 -5.92
N GLY A 68 27.88 35.36 -5.51
CA GLY A 68 28.85 34.62 -6.31
C GLY A 68 28.26 34.13 -7.64
N ASN A 69 27.06 33.56 -7.63
CA ASN A 69 26.35 33.11 -8.83
C ASN A 69 26.03 34.26 -9.81
N HIS A 70 25.90 35.49 -9.30
CA HIS A 70 25.64 36.69 -10.10
C HIS A 70 26.91 37.54 -10.30
N GLN A 71 28.10 36.96 -10.05
CA GLN A 71 29.40 37.63 -10.22
C GLN A 71 29.50 38.97 -9.46
N PHE A 72 28.81 39.08 -8.31
CA PHE A 72 28.72 40.28 -7.48
C PHE A 72 28.14 41.54 -8.17
N LYS A 73 27.60 41.44 -9.39
CA LYS A 73 26.92 42.53 -10.11
C LYS A 73 25.86 43.26 -9.28
N PRO A 74 25.03 42.59 -8.44
CA PRO A 74 24.06 43.29 -7.61
C PRO A 74 24.66 44.29 -6.60
N LEU A 75 25.95 44.17 -6.26
CA LEU A 75 26.67 45.12 -5.42
C LEU A 75 27.33 46.25 -6.23
N GLU A 76 27.60 46.03 -7.52
CA GLU A 76 28.12 47.04 -8.46
C GLU A 76 27.03 48.02 -8.88
N ASP A 77 25.80 47.54 -9.09
CA ASP A 77 24.61 48.35 -9.45
C ASP A 77 24.09 49.22 -8.28
N ARG A 78 24.93 49.42 -7.27
CA ARG A 78 24.66 50.23 -6.09
C ARG A 78 24.44 51.68 -6.46
N LYS A 79 23.46 52.32 -5.82
CA LYS A 79 23.28 53.77 -5.90
C LYS A 79 24.53 54.48 -5.37
N PRO A 80 25.14 55.43 -6.12
CA PRO A 80 26.35 56.14 -5.70
C PRO A 80 26.22 56.90 -4.37
N THR A 81 25.00 57.19 -3.94
CA THR A 81 24.69 57.89 -2.69
C THR A 81 24.68 56.99 -1.44
N MET A 82 24.86 55.67 -1.59
CA MET A 82 24.74 54.70 -0.49
C MET A 82 26.05 53.93 -0.25
N THR A 83 26.39 53.73 1.04
CA THR A 83 27.54 52.90 1.43
C THR A 83 27.30 51.43 1.11
N LEU A 84 28.38 50.67 0.90
CA LEU A 84 28.32 49.25 0.54
C LEU A 84 27.62 48.46 1.65
N LYS A 85 27.94 48.79 2.90
CA LYS A 85 27.27 48.26 4.09
C LYS A 85 25.76 48.46 4.02
N THR A 86 25.28 49.67 3.75
CA THR A 86 23.83 49.94 3.69
C THR A 86 23.18 49.20 2.52
N TRP A 87 23.85 49.12 1.37
CA TRP A 87 23.36 48.40 0.20
C TRP A 87 23.25 46.89 0.47
N MET A 88 24.26 46.30 1.10
CA MET A 88 24.27 44.89 1.48
C MET A 88 23.21 44.55 2.52
N VAL A 89 23.00 45.40 3.53
CA VAL A 89 21.93 45.21 4.52
C VAL A 89 20.55 45.18 3.83
N ASN A 90 20.33 46.07 2.86
CA ASN A 90 19.10 46.08 2.07
C ASN A 90 18.97 44.87 1.13
N GLY A 91 20.06 44.41 0.52
CA GLY A 91 20.09 43.20 -0.29
C GLY A 91 19.75 41.95 0.53
N PHE A 92 20.38 41.82 1.71
CA PHE A 92 20.14 40.75 2.67
C PHE A 92 18.67 40.65 3.09
N ARG A 93 17.97 41.79 3.18
CA ARG A 93 16.52 41.84 3.45
C ARG A 93 15.69 41.05 2.44
N PHE A 94 16.02 41.13 1.15
CA PHE A 94 15.22 40.46 0.12
C PHE A 94 15.35 38.95 0.22
N LEU A 95 16.57 38.46 0.43
CA LEU A 95 16.84 37.03 0.69
C LEU A 95 16.12 36.57 1.96
N LEU A 96 16.20 37.35 3.04
CA LEU A 96 15.50 37.05 4.28
C LEU A 96 13.97 36.99 4.09
N LEU A 97 13.38 37.96 3.39
CA LEU A 97 11.93 37.99 3.15
C LEU A 97 11.47 36.82 2.28
N ASP A 98 12.28 36.41 1.31
CA ASP A 98 12.02 35.23 0.50
C ASP A 98 12.08 33.95 1.35
N LYS A 99 13.08 33.82 2.23
CA LYS A 99 13.17 32.74 3.20
C LYS A 99 12.02 32.73 4.20
N LEU A 100 11.60 33.89 4.70
CA LEU A 100 10.43 34.01 5.57
C LEU A 100 9.14 33.60 4.86
N LYS A 101 9.01 33.85 3.55
CA LYS A 101 7.90 33.32 2.74
C LYS A 101 8.01 31.81 2.61
N GLY A 102 9.21 31.28 2.37
CA GLY A 102 9.49 29.84 2.34
C GLY A 102 9.09 29.14 3.65
N VAL A 103 9.54 29.65 4.80
CA VAL A 103 9.17 29.12 6.12
C VAL A 103 7.65 29.21 6.35
N LYS A 104 6.99 30.31 5.97
CA LYS A 104 5.52 30.39 6.04
C LYS A 104 4.85 29.40 5.10
N LYS A 105 5.39 29.15 3.91
CA LYS A 105 4.86 28.15 2.97
C LYS A 105 5.02 26.74 3.54
N GLU A 106 6.22 26.38 3.98
CA GLU A 106 6.57 25.08 4.55
C GLU A 106 5.88 24.78 5.88
N HIS A 107 5.52 25.79 6.68
CA HIS A 107 4.94 25.60 8.02
C HIS A 107 3.48 26.01 8.16
N LEU A 108 2.92 26.82 7.25
CA LEU A 108 1.51 27.21 7.30
C LEU A 108 0.64 26.66 6.17
N PHE A 109 1.17 26.21 5.01
CA PHE A 109 0.27 25.77 3.92
C PHE A 109 0.75 24.71 2.93
N GLU A 110 2.00 24.24 2.94
CA GLU A 110 2.36 23.06 2.14
C GLU A 110 2.04 21.80 2.93
N SER A 111 0.93 21.15 2.55
CA SER A 111 0.64 19.80 3.00
C SER A 111 1.86 18.92 2.69
N PHE A 112 2.09 17.91 3.52
CA PHE A 112 3.13 16.90 3.29
C PHE A 112 3.09 16.35 1.85
N GLU A 113 1.91 16.29 1.24
CA GLU A 113 1.69 15.84 -0.13
C GLU A 113 2.31 16.79 -1.19
N GLU A 114 2.26 18.11 -0.99
CA GLU A 114 2.84 19.08 -1.94
C GLU A 114 4.38 19.08 -1.89
N ARG A 115 4.97 18.81 -0.73
CA ARG A 115 6.43 18.62 -0.57
C ARG A 115 6.90 17.33 -1.25
N GLN A 116 6.13 16.24 -1.14
CA GLN A 116 6.43 14.98 -1.82
C GLN A 116 6.34 15.12 -3.35
N ALA A 117 5.40 15.93 -3.85
CA ALA A 117 5.26 16.20 -5.28
C ALA A 117 6.41 17.05 -5.86
N SER A 118 7.00 17.93 -5.05
CA SER A 118 8.05 18.89 -5.46
C SER A 118 9.48 18.33 -5.35
N ALA A 119 9.70 17.38 -4.44
CA ALA A 119 11.00 16.76 -4.23
C ALA A 119 11.31 15.75 -5.36
N LYS A 120 11.98 16.20 -6.42
CA LYS A 120 12.61 15.33 -7.44
C LYS A 120 13.87 14.58 -6.92
N LYS A 121 13.90 14.31 -5.62
CA LYS A 121 14.83 13.40 -4.93
C LYS A 121 13.97 12.62 -3.94
N GLN A 122 13.72 11.36 -4.26
CA GLN A 122 13.28 10.38 -3.28
C GLN A 122 14.33 10.33 -2.17
N LEU A 123 14.08 11.03 -1.07
CA LEU A 123 14.68 10.70 0.21
C LEU A 123 13.90 9.50 0.72
N ASP A 124 14.50 8.33 0.52
CA ASP A 124 14.05 7.04 0.99
C ASP A 124 14.22 6.96 2.53
N ILE A 125 13.44 7.77 3.25
CA ILE A 125 13.18 7.53 4.67
C ILE A 125 11.82 6.86 4.70
N MET A 126 11.82 5.56 4.43
CA MET A 126 10.62 4.74 4.55
C MET A 126 10.30 4.64 6.04
N ASP A 127 9.20 5.26 6.46
CA ASP A 127 8.53 5.04 7.75
C ASP A 127 7.92 3.62 7.74
N SER A 128 8.77 2.62 7.57
CA SER A 128 8.41 1.25 7.22
C SER A 128 7.51 0.61 8.26
N GLU A 129 7.68 1.01 9.52
CA GLU A 129 6.90 0.52 10.65
C GLU A 129 5.48 1.09 10.62
N PHE A 130 5.31 2.41 10.43
CA PHE A 130 3.97 3.02 10.31
C PHE A 130 3.22 2.53 9.07
N TYR A 131 3.90 2.44 7.92
CA TYR A 131 3.29 1.87 6.71
C TYR A 131 2.90 0.40 6.89
N HIS A 132 3.69 -0.37 7.64
CA HIS A 132 3.36 -1.76 7.97
C HIS A 132 2.15 -1.83 8.90
N GLU A 133 2.10 -1.04 9.97
CA GLU A 133 0.97 -0.96 10.90
C GLU A 133 -0.32 -0.51 10.20
N PHE A 134 -0.23 0.50 9.32
CA PHE A 134 -1.34 0.94 8.51
C PHE A 134 -1.82 -0.16 7.56
N ARG A 135 -0.90 -0.85 6.87
CA ARG A 135 -1.24 -1.99 5.99
C ARG A 135 -1.89 -3.13 6.78
N GLN A 136 -1.40 -3.44 7.98
CA GLN A 136 -1.95 -4.46 8.86
C GLN A 136 -3.35 -4.09 9.35
N MET A 137 -3.56 -2.83 9.77
CA MET A 137 -4.87 -2.30 10.13
C MET A 137 -5.86 -2.42 8.95
N ILE A 138 -5.45 -2.04 7.73
CA ILE A 138 -6.30 -2.18 6.56
C ILE A 138 -6.64 -3.65 6.31
N GLN A 139 -5.68 -4.58 6.44
CA GLN A 139 -5.95 -6.02 6.33
C GLN A 139 -6.95 -6.50 7.39
N ASP A 140 -6.79 -6.09 8.65
CA ASP A 140 -7.69 -6.45 9.74
C ASP A 140 -9.12 -5.92 9.50
N ILE A 141 -9.26 -4.67 9.04
CA ILE A 141 -10.57 -4.09 8.70
C ILE A 141 -11.19 -4.84 7.50
N CYS A 142 -10.39 -5.15 6.49
CA CYS A 142 -10.83 -5.90 5.32
C CYS A 142 -11.30 -7.31 5.69
N LEU A 143 -10.60 -8.00 6.59
CA LEU A 143 -10.92 -9.37 7.00
C LEU A 143 -12.07 -9.42 8.01
N ARG A 144 -12.05 -8.57 9.05
CA ARG A 144 -12.97 -8.68 10.20
C ARG A 144 -14.23 -7.84 10.08
N TYR A 145 -14.16 -6.67 9.43
CA TYR A 145 -15.30 -5.74 9.34
C TYR A 145 -16.08 -5.91 8.04
N TYR A 146 -15.38 -5.93 6.90
CA TYR A 146 -16.03 -5.96 5.59
C TYR A 146 -16.15 -7.36 4.97
N GLY A 147 -15.25 -8.29 5.30
CA GLY A 147 -15.13 -9.59 4.66
C GLY A 147 -14.29 -9.55 3.37
N ARG A 148 -13.64 -10.67 3.08
CA ARG A 148 -12.60 -10.81 2.04
C ARG A 148 -13.08 -10.40 0.63
N ASP A 149 -14.32 -10.70 0.30
CA ASP A 149 -14.86 -10.52 -1.07
C ASP A 149 -15.79 -9.32 -1.23
N SER A 150 -15.92 -8.49 -0.18
CA SER A 150 -16.70 -7.26 -0.31
C SER A 150 -16.01 -6.25 -1.23
N ARG A 151 -16.79 -5.52 -2.05
CA ARG A 151 -16.27 -4.45 -2.92
C ARG A 151 -15.43 -3.43 -2.15
N ASN A 152 -15.81 -3.11 -0.92
CA ASN A 152 -15.13 -2.16 -0.05
C ASN A 152 -13.74 -2.66 0.37
N SER A 153 -13.65 -3.92 0.82
CA SER A 153 -12.39 -4.59 1.16
C SER A 153 -11.44 -4.63 -0.03
N ILE A 154 -11.94 -4.99 -1.21
CA ILE A 154 -11.15 -5.04 -2.44
C ILE A 154 -10.63 -3.66 -2.84
N ILE A 155 -11.44 -2.60 -2.74
CA ILE A 155 -11.01 -1.22 -3.02
C ILE A 155 -9.86 -0.82 -2.10
N LEU A 156 -10.00 -1.05 -0.78
CA LEU A 156 -8.96 -0.70 0.19
C LEU A 156 -7.68 -1.50 -0.04
N GLN A 157 -7.81 -2.79 -0.31
CA GLN A 157 -6.68 -3.68 -0.61
C GLN A 157 -5.93 -3.25 -1.87
N MET A 158 -6.66 -2.94 -2.94
CA MET A 158 -6.07 -2.50 -4.20
C MET A 158 -5.36 -1.16 -4.09
N LEU A 159 -5.98 -0.18 -3.41
CA LEU A 159 -5.41 1.15 -3.27
C LEU A 159 -4.20 1.18 -2.31
N TYR A 160 -4.36 0.65 -1.10
CA TYR A 160 -3.41 0.89 -0.01
C TYR A 160 -2.38 -0.21 0.18
N ILE A 161 -2.61 -1.41 -0.36
CA ILE A 161 -1.69 -2.54 -0.19
C ILE A 161 -1.02 -2.90 -1.52
N ASP A 162 -1.81 -3.05 -2.58
CA ASP A 162 -1.26 -3.44 -3.89
C ASP A 162 -0.77 -2.25 -4.73
N GLY A 163 -1.14 -1.02 -4.36
CA GLY A 163 -0.61 0.22 -4.97
C GLY A 163 -1.25 0.63 -6.30
N PHE A 164 -2.45 0.15 -6.61
CA PHE A 164 -3.18 0.54 -7.81
C PHE A 164 -3.70 1.98 -7.73
N LYS A 165 -3.79 2.67 -8.87
CA LYS A 165 -4.39 4.01 -8.95
C LYS A 165 -5.92 3.92 -8.98
N GLY A 166 -6.61 4.94 -8.46
CA GLY A 166 -8.09 4.94 -8.41
C GLY A 166 -8.80 4.73 -9.77
N LYS A 167 -8.19 5.19 -10.88
CA LYS A 167 -8.69 4.91 -12.24
C LYS A 167 -8.63 3.42 -12.60
N GLU A 168 -7.56 2.74 -12.22
CA GLU A 168 -7.32 1.32 -12.45
C GLU A 168 -8.27 0.46 -11.62
N VAL A 169 -8.46 0.83 -10.35
CA VAL A 169 -9.45 0.21 -9.45
C VAL A 169 -10.86 0.36 -10.03
N GLY A 170 -11.21 1.55 -10.52
CA GLY A 170 -12.53 1.80 -11.12
C GLY A 170 -12.77 0.91 -12.33
N ALA A 171 -11.80 0.84 -13.24
CA ALA A 171 -11.86 -0.06 -14.39
C ALA A 171 -12.01 -1.53 -13.97
N GLN A 172 -11.26 -1.97 -12.94
CA GLN A 172 -11.32 -3.34 -12.43
C GLN A 172 -12.64 -3.66 -11.71
N LEU A 173 -13.38 -2.68 -11.21
CA LEU A 173 -14.64 -2.94 -10.48
C LEU A 173 -15.89 -2.54 -11.28
N GLY A 174 -15.74 -2.19 -12.56
CA GLY A 174 -16.85 -1.74 -13.40
C GLY A 174 -17.50 -0.44 -12.92
N MET A 175 -16.72 0.48 -12.32
CA MET A 175 -17.22 1.74 -11.78
C MET A 175 -16.37 2.95 -12.18
N SER A 176 -16.94 4.16 -12.06
CA SER A 176 -16.19 5.37 -12.36
C SER A 176 -15.09 5.63 -11.31
N ALA A 177 -13.98 6.25 -11.71
CA ALA A 177 -12.92 6.64 -10.79
C ALA A 177 -13.44 7.56 -9.66
N SER A 178 -14.43 8.41 -9.97
CA SER A 178 -15.11 9.25 -8.97
C SER A 178 -15.87 8.41 -7.94
N ALA A 179 -16.55 7.34 -8.37
CA ALA A 179 -17.23 6.42 -7.47
C ALA A 179 -16.23 5.70 -6.53
N VAL A 180 -15.05 5.30 -7.04
CA VAL A 180 -13.97 4.75 -6.20
C VAL A 180 -13.52 5.75 -5.15
N THR A 181 -13.24 7.00 -5.54
CA THR A 181 -12.82 8.05 -4.61
C THR A 181 -13.89 8.35 -3.56
N GLN A 182 -15.15 8.52 -3.97
CA GLN A 182 -16.27 8.78 -3.05
C GLN A 182 -16.44 7.65 -2.03
N ARG A 183 -16.39 6.40 -2.51
CA ARG A 183 -16.53 5.22 -1.66
C ARG A 183 -15.34 5.06 -0.72
N THR A 184 -14.13 5.35 -1.20
CA THR A 184 -12.92 5.39 -0.37
C THR A 184 -13.04 6.44 0.71
N ASN A 185 -13.40 7.68 0.36
CA ASN A 185 -13.60 8.76 1.33
C ASN A 185 -14.67 8.39 2.36
N LYS A 186 -15.76 7.77 1.93
CA LYS A 186 -16.81 7.26 2.82
C LYS A 186 -16.25 6.23 3.80
N MET A 187 -15.54 5.20 3.33
CA MET A 187 -14.90 4.20 4.20
C MET A 187 -13.86 4.82 5.13
N MET A 188 -13.11 5.81 4.65
CA MET A 188 -12.14 6.55 5.46
C MET A 188 -12.83 7.22 6.65
N HIS A 189 -13.93 7.93 6.43
CA HIS A 189 -14.62 8.64 7.50
C HIS A 189 -15.50 7.76 8.39
N GLU A 190 -16.11 6.72 7.85
CA GLU A 190 -17.04 5.86 8.59
C GLU A 190 -16.34 4.74 9.36
N VAL A 191 -15.19 4.26 8.86
CA VAL A 191 -14.54 3.06 9.40
C VAL A 191 -13.07 3.28 9.71
N ILE A 192 -12.25 3.69 8.72
CA ILE A 192 -10.79 3.73 8.92
C ILE A 192 -10.38 4.77 9.97
N ILE A 193 -10.86 6.01 9.86
CA ILE A 193 -10.52 7.09 10.80
C ILE A 193 -11.07 6.79 12.21
N PRO A 194 -12.34 6.37 12.39
CA PRO A 194 -12.84 5.97 13.71
C PRO A 194 -12.08 4.78 14.32
N TYR A 195 -11.76 3.76 13.51
CA TYR A 195 -10.96 2.62 13.95
C TYR A 195 -9.57 3.08 14.39
N PHE A 196 -8.89 3.87 13.55
CA PHE A 196 -7.59 4.45 13.86
C PHE A 196 -7.65 5.27 15.15
N LYS A 197 -8.59 6.21 15.30
CA LYS A 197 -8.72 7.02 16.53
C LYS A 197 -9.01 6.20 17.78
N ARG A 198 -9.67 5.05 17.65
CA ARG A 198 -10.07 4.20 18.79
C ARG A 198 -8.97 3.23 19.22
N TYR A 199 -8.19 2.73 18.27
CA TYR A 199 -7.22 1.64 18.49
C TYR A 199 -5.77 2.09 18.33
N PHE A 200 -5.50 3.23 17.71
CA PHE A 200 -4.16 3.80 17.60
C PHE A 200 -3.84 4.63 18.85
N VAL A 201 -2.99 4.09 19.71
CA VAL A 201 -2.52 4.75 20.93
C VAL A 201 -1.13 5.33 20.67
N ALA A 202 -1.01 6.66 20.60
CA ALA A 202 0.26 7.34 20.31
C ALA A 202 1.37 7.11 21.36
N SER A 203 1.02 6.67 22.58
CA SER A 203 1.98 6.41 23.67
C SER A 203 2.95 5.27 23.35
N ASP A 204 2.53 4.31 22.52
CA ASP A 204 3.37 3.15 22.17
C ASP A 204 4.44 3.52 21.13
N TYR A 205 4.25 4.63 20.42
CA TYR A 205 5.22 5.18 19.47
C TYR A 205 6.31 6.00 20.19
N GLU A 206 5.92 6.82 21.16
CA GLU A 206 6.87 7.55 22.01
C GLU A 206 7.73 6.59 22.85
N GLY A 207 7.15 5.52 23.41
CA GLY A 207 7.91 4.52 24.18
C GLY A 207 8.95 3.71 23.39
N ARG A 208 8.72 3.46 22.09
CA ARG A 208 9.66 2.69 21.24
C ARG A 208 10.79 3.53 20.66
N VAL A 209 10.54 4.80 20.36
CA VAL A 209 11.56 5.72 19.84
C VAL A 209 12.57 6.09 20.93
N TYR A 210 12.14 6.20 22.20
CA TYR A 210 13.03 6.54 23.32
C TYR A 210 13.69 5.35 24.03
N SER A 211 13.26 4.09 23.79
CA SER A 211 13.85 2.92 24.46
C SER A 211 15.11 2.36 23.81
N LYS A 212 15.48 2.80 22.59
CA LYS A 212 16.68 2.31 21.89
C LYS A 212 17.97 3.08 22.22
N GLY A 213 17.91 4.03 23.16
CA GLY A 213 19.02 4.96 23.39
C GLY A 213 19.20 5.42 24.83
N MET A 214 19.18 4.52 25.82
CA MET A 214 19.88 4.71 27.10
C MET A 214 19.75 3.44 27.96
N MET A 215 20.87 2.77 28.21
CA MET A 215 20.97 1.77 29.28
C MET A 215 22.07 2.21 30.24
N SER A 216 21.68 2.62 31.45
CA SER A 216 22.46 2.42 32.69
C SER A 216 21.70 2.91 33.92
N ASP A 217 21.45 1.96 34.82
CA ASP A 217 21.49 2.07 36.29
C ASP A 217 20.40 2.83 37.05
N ILE A 218 19.49 2.07 37.70
CA ILE A 218 19.55 1.77 39.14
C ILE A 218 18.54 0.65 39.47
N CYS A 219 19.05 -0.42 40.08
CA CYS A 219 18.32 -1.56 40.64
C CYS A 219 17.63 -1.23 41.98
N CYS A 220 16.55 -1.93 42.32
CA CYS A 220 16.42 -2.78 43.53
C CYS A 220 15.01 -3.41 43.53
N GLU A 221 14.92 -4.74 43.35
CA GLU A 221 14.64 -5.77 44.39
C GLU A 221 13.11 -5.93 44.64
N CYS A 222 12.49 -7.10 44.60
CA CYS A 222 12.88 -8.41 45.13
C CYS A 222 12.30 -9.59 44.32
N ALA A 223 13.04 -10.71 44.29
CA ALA A 223 12.57 -12.07 43.95
C ALA A 223 12.05 -12.80 45.22
N PRO A 224 11.76 -14.12 45.28
CA PRO A 224 11.47 -15.14 44.25
C PRO A 224 10.24 -16.06 44.58
N CYS A 225 9.94 -16.97 43.65
CA CYS A 225 8.91 -18.04 43.59
C CYS A 225 8.99 -19.08 44.77
N PRO A 226 8.08 -20.09 44.90
CA PRO A 226 8.05 -21.24 43.97
C PRO A 226 6.70 -21.95 43.74
N ALA A 227 6.65 -22.75 42.67
CA ALA A 227 5.65 -23.80 42.42
C ALA A 227 5.81 -24.99 43.40
N PRO A 228 4.88 -25.96 43.38
CA PRO A 228 5.34 -27.30 43.04
C PRO A 228 4.39 -28.15 42.18
N THR A 229 5.04 -29.14 41.57
CA THR A 229 4.65 -30.28 40.73
C THR A 229 3.78 -31.34 41.40
N SER A 230 2.98 -32.10 40.61
CA SER A 230 3.02 -33.58 40.46
C SER A 230 1.69 -34.21 39.98
N SER A 231 1.76 -35.09 38.97
CA SER A 231 0.74 -36.10 38.55
C SER A 231 0.67 -37.29 39.58
N PRO A 232 -0.08 -38.44 39.47
CA PRO A 232 -0.64 -39.14 38.26
C PRO A 232 -1.96 -39.98 38.40
N SER A 233 -2.38 -40.62 37.27
CA SER A 233 -3.19 -41.88 37.13
C SER A 233 -4.70 -41.86 37.53
N SER A 234 -5.66 -42.65 37.01
CA SER A 234 -5.72 -43.98 36.36
C SER A 234 -7.15 -44.31 35.84
N ALA A 235 -7.25 -45.25 34.87
CA ALA A 235 -8.32 -46.27 34.66
C ALA A 235 -9.76 -45.83 34.27
N ALA A 236 -10.62 -46.57 33.57
CA ALA A 236 -10.57 -47.73 32.66
C ALA A 236 -12.00 -47.95 32.08
N SER A 237 -12.09 -48.48 30.85
CA SER A 237 -13.08 -49.42 30.26
C SER A 237 -14.60 -49.36 30.60
N SER A 238 -15.47 -49.33 29.57
CA SER A 238 -16.33 -50.47 29.13
C SER A 238 -17.53 -50.06 28.23
N ALA A 239 -17.59 -50.60 27.01
CA ALA A 239 -18.83 -50.95 26.27
C ALA A 239 -19.19 -52.44 26.63
N PRO A 240 -20.22 -53.16 26.10
CA PRO A 240 -21.09 -52.93 24.92
C PRO A 240 -22.56 -53.50 25.02
N GLY A 241 -23.27 -53.59 23.89
CA GLY A 241 -24.43 -54.49 23.63
C GLY A 241 -25.63 -53.73 23.03
N SER A 242 -26.19 -53.91 21.82
CA SER A 242 -26.41 -55.01 20.85
C SER A 242 -27.91 -55.30 20.65
N ALA A 243 -28.39 -55.01 19.42
CA ALA A 243 -29.33 -55.75 18.56
C ALA A 243 -30.82 -56.04 18.95
N ALA A 244 -31.72 -55.75 18.00
CA ALA A 244 -32.71 -56.66 17.34
C ALA A 244 -33.94 -55.86 16.83
N LEU A 245 -34.16 -55.75 15.50
CA LEU A 245 -35.03 -56.56 14.62
C LEU A 245 -36.52 -56.19 14.63
N PHE A 246 -37.08 -55.83 13.46
CA PHE A 246 -38.35 -56.30 12.84
C PHE A 246 -38.32 -55.85 11.35
N ALA A 247 -38.27 -56.77 10.37
CA ALA A 247 -39.39 -57.26 9.53
C ALA A 247 -40.28 -56.12 8.97
N GLY A 248 -40.55 -55.93 7.68
CA GLY A 248 -40.40 -56.65 6.42
C GLY A 248 -41.56 -56.16 5.54
N ASP A 249 -41.36 -55.80 4.27
CA ASP A 249 -42.47 -55.70 3.30
C ASP A 249 -41.99 -55.68 1.84
N ASP A 250 -42.75 -56.36 0.99
CA ASP A 250 -42.52 -56.58 -0.44
C ASP A 250 -42.84 -55.30 -1.25
N GLY A 251 -41.81 -54.64 -1.77
CA GLY A 251 -41.94 -53.42 -2.56
C GLY A 251 -41.64 -53.64 -4.02
N MET A 252 -42.69 -53.65 -4.85
CA MET A 252 -42.67 -53.45 -6.29
C MET A 252 -41.70 -52.31 -6.67
N TYR A 253 -40.50 -52.66 -7.14
CA TYR A 253 -39.43 -51.69 -7.42
C TYR A 253 -39.87 -50.75 -8.55
N ASN A 254 -40.17 -49.51 -8.16
CA ASN A 254 -40.60 -48.44 -9.02
C ASN A 254 -39.48 -48.09 -10.01
N HIS A 255 -39.74 -48.28 -11.31
CA HIS A 255 -38.78 -47.96 -12.39
C HIS A 255 -38.35 -46.47 -12.36
N GLN A 256 -39.19 -45.56 -11.83
CA GLN A 256 -38.83 -44.16 -11.57
C GLN A 256 -37.86 -43.99 -10.39
N ALA A 257 -37.96 -44.83 -9.35
CA ALA A 257 -37.03 -44.78 -8.22
C ALA A 257 -35.64 -45.30 -8.65
N MET A 258 -35.58 -46.37 -9.46
CA MET A 258 -34.33 -46.85 -10.05
C MET A 258 -33.71 -45.80 -10.98
N ASN A 259 -34.50 -45.14 -11.84
CA ASN A 259 -33.99 -44.04 -12.68
C ASN A 259 -33.47 -42.84 -11.87
N ASN A 260 -34.14 -42.46 -10.78
CA ASN A 260 -33.68 -41.40 -9.88
C ASN A 260 -32.43 -41.81 -9.10
N ILE A 261 -32.32 -43.08 -8.70
CA ILE A 261 -31.14 -43.63 -8.03
C ILE A 261 -29.97 -43.71 -9.02
N ASP A 262 -30.17 -44.18 -10.24
CA ASP A 262 -29.14 -44.27 -11.29
C ASP A 262 -28.66 -42.87 -11.72
N MET A 263 -29.57 -41.89 -11.87
CA MET A 263 -29.18 -40.50 -12.10
C MET A 263 -28.39 -39.94 -10.93
N LYS A 264 -28.81 -40.20 -9.69
CA LYS A 264 -28.10 -39.75 -8.49
C LYS A 264 -26.72 -40.40 -8.36
N ILE A 265 -26.59 -41.70 -8.63
CA ILE A 265 -25.30 -42.42 -8.64
C ILE A 265 -24.39 -41.86 -9.73
N ASN A 266 -24.91 -41.62 -10.94
CA ASN A 266 -24.15 -41.02 -12.04
C ASN A 266 -23.66 -39.60 -11.71
N MET A 267 -24.49 -38.80 -11.02
CA MET A 267 -24.09 -37.45 -10.57
C MET A 267 -23.04 -37.49 -9.47
N GLU A 268 -23.18 -38.39 -8.48
CA GLU A 268 -22.16 -38.59 -7.45
C GLU A 268 -20.83 -39.08 -8.06
N GLU A 269 -20.87 -39.96 -9.07
CA GLU A 269 -19.67 -40.37 -9.81
C GLU A 269 -19.05 -39.23 -10.63
N LEU A 270 -19.86 -38.37 -11.27
CA LEU A 270 -19.39 -37.20 -12.01
C LEU A 270 -18.68 -36.18 -11.11
N LYS A 271 -19.18 -35.98 -9.89
CA LYS A 271 -18.62 -35.04 -8.89
C LYS A 271 -17.41 -35.61 -8.15
N LYS A 272 -17.28 -36.94 -8.07
CA LYS A 272 -16.24 -37.62 -7.29
C LYS A 272 -14.83 -37.16 -7.67
N ASN A 273 -14.11 -36.62 -6.70
CA ASN A 273 -12.75 -36.05 -6.86
C ASN A 273 -12.64 -34.88 -7.86
N ARG A 274 -13.76 -34.23 -8.19
CA ARG A 274 -13.83 -33.11 -9.15
C ARG A 274 -14.45 -31.84 -8.54
N ILE A 275 -14.43 -31.75 -7.21
CA ILE A 275 -14.78 -30.55 -6.47
C ILE A 275 -13.51 -29.74 -6.24
N THR A 276 -13.51 -28.47 -6.66
CA THR A 276 -12.45 -27.54 -6.33
C THR A 276 -12.48 -27.24 -4.83
N PRO A 277 -11.37 -27.38 -4.09
CA PRO A 277 -11.31 -26.98 -2.69
C PRO A 277 -11.69 -25.51 -2.51
N GLU A 278 -12.42 -25.18 -1.44
CA GLU A 278 -12.83 -23.80 -1.13
C GLU A 278 -11.62 -22.86 -0.99
N TRP A 279 -10.52 -23.37 -0.41
CA TRP A 279 -9.28 -22.64 -0.21
C TRP A 279 -8.13 -23.32 -0.96
N ILE A 280 -7.55 -22.60 -1.93
CA ILE A 280 -6.36 -23.04 -2.65
C ILE A 280 -5.21 -22.12 -2.23
N ASP A 281 -4.33 -22.63 -1.37
CA ASP A 281 -3.14 -21.92 -0.89
C ASP A 281 -1.84 -22.38 -1.58
N THR A 282 -1.86 -23.58 -2.14
CA THR A 282 -0.77 -24.29 -2.80
C THR A 282 -1.31 -25.09 -4.00
N LEU A 283 -0.46 -25.35 -5.00
CA LEU A 283 -0.76 -26.16 -6.18
C LEU A 283 0.29 -27.25 -6.33
N ARG A 284 -0.11 -28.43 -6.81
CA ARG A 284 0.83 -29.42 -7.34
C ARG A 284 1.37 -28.96 -8.69
N ASP A 285 2.50 -29.52 -9.11
CA ASP A 285 3.18 -29.15 -10.37
C ASP A 285 2.30 -29.24 -11.63
N ASN A 286 1.30 -30.11 -11.62
CA ASN A 286 0.37 -30.31 -12.72
C ASN A 286 -0.98 -29.59 -12.52
N GLU A 287 -1.17 -28.87 -11.42
CA GLU A 287 -2.43 -28.17 -11.11
C GLU A 287 -2.39 -26.72 -11.61
N ILE A 288 -3.50 -26.27 -12.17
CA ILE A 288 -3.66 -24.94 -12.73
C ILE A 288 -4.81 -24.23 -12.02
N PHE A 289 -4.52 -23.06 -11.44
CA PHE A 289 -5.51 -22.23 -10.78
C PHE A 289 -6.32 -21.41 -11.81
N VAL A 290 -7.61 -21.71 -11.98
CA VAL A 290 -8.47 -21.02 -12.94
C VAL A 290 -9.29 -19.95 -12.25
N PHE A 291 -9.17 -18.71 -12.72
CA PHE A 291 -9.72 -17.54 -12.04
C PHE A 291 -10.42 -16.56 -12.98
N GLY A 292 -11.37 -15.82 -12.42
CA GLY A 292 -12.06 -14.72 -13.12
C GLY A 292 -11.16 -13.49 -13.21
N SER A 293 -11.01 -12.94 -14.42
CA SER A 293 -10.17 -11.76 -14.72
C SER A 293 -10.98 -10.67 -15.45
N ASN A 294 -10.30 -9.59 -15.82
CA ASN A 294 -10.76 -8.61 -16.79
C ASN A 294 -9.83 -8.62 -18.01
N LEU A 295 -10.30 -8.11 -19.16
CA LEU A 295 -9.51 -8.11 -20.40
C LEU A 295 -8.17 -7.37 -20.29
N ALA A 296 -8.10 -6.37 -19.41
CA ALA A 296 -6.88 -5.61 -19.16
C ALA A 296 -5.85 -6.37 -18.29
N GLY A 297 -6.18 -7.55 -17.76
CA GLY A 297 -5.30 -8.32 -16.88
C GLY A 297 -4.98 -7.63 -15.56
N MET A 298 -5.88 -6.77 -15.08
CA MET A 298 -5.73 -6.09 -13.80
C MET A 298 -6.13 -7.06 -12.70
N HIS A 299 -5.15 -7.67 -12.06
CA HIS A 299 -5.30 -8.74 -11.07
C HIS A 299 -5.11 -8.22 -9.64
N GLY A 300 -5.84 -7.17 -9.25
CA GLY A 300 -5.70 -6.53 -7.94
C GLY A 300 -6.67 -7.01 -6.85
N GLY A 301 -7.70 -7.78 -7.18
CA GLY A 301 -8.70 -8.23 -6.20
C GLY A 301 -9.04 -9.72 -6.28
N GLY A 302 -9.61 -10.26 -5.19
CA GLY A 302 -10.18 -11.61 -5.11
C GLY A 302 -9.23 -12.73 -5.57
N ALA A 303 -9.79 -13.71 -6.29
CA ALA A 303 -9.03 -14.83 -6.86
C ALA A 303 -7.93 -14.38 -7.84
N ALA A 304 -8.15 -13.32 -8.62
CA ALA A 304 -7.13 -12.80 -9.55
C ALA A 304 -5.86 -12.33 -8.84
N ARG A 305 -6.02 -11.67 -7.69
CA ARG A 305 -4.88 -11.28 -6.85
C ARG A 305 -4.11 -12.48 -6.32
N VAL A 306 -4.81 -13.52 -5.88
CA VAL A 306 -4.17 -14.77 -5.42
C VAL A 306 -3.37 -15.41 -6.56
N ALA A 307 -3.97 -15.51 -7.75
CA ALA A 307 -3.30 -16.04 -8.94
C ALA A 307 -1.99 -15.29 -9.25
N ARG A 308 -2.02 -13.95 -9.19
CA ARG A 308 -0.84 -13.11 -9.43
C ARG A 308 0.25 -13.29 -8.37
N LEU A 309 -0.13 -13.24 -7.10
CA LEU A 309 0.84 -13.25 -6.00
C LEU A 309 1.44 -14.63 -5.71
N ARG A 310 0.72 -15.71 -6.03
CA ARG A 310 1.11 -17.07 -5.64
C ARG A 310 1.34 -18.02 -6.80
N PHE A 311 0.58 -17.88 -7.89
CA PHE A 311 0.51 -18.89 -8.95
C PHE A 311 0.96 -18.38 -10.32
N GLY A 312 1.67 -17.25 -10.34
CA GLY A 312 2.38 -16.75 -11.52
C GLY A 312 1.50 -16.07 -12.58
N ALA A 313 0.27 -15.64 -12.24
CA ALA A 313 -0.51 -14.85 -13.19
C ALA A 313 0.15 -13.49 -13.46
N VAL A 314 0.24 -13.12 -14.73
CA VAL A 314 0.95 -11.94 -15.23
C VAL A 314 -0.01 -10.74 -15.23
N LEU A 315 0.44 -9.63 -14.64
CA LEU A 315 -0.30 -8.38 -14.69
C LEU A 315 -0.34 -7.86 -16.13
N GLY A 316 -1.51 -7.44 -16.60
CA GLY A 316 -1.72 -7.01 -17.99
C GLY A 316 -2.18 -8.11 -18.93
N ASN A 317 -2.18 -9.39 -18.51
CA ASN A 317 -2.70 -10.50 -19.29
C ASN A 317 -4.00 -11.08 -18.71
N GLY A 318 -5.13 -10.70 -19.30
CA GLY A 318 -6.46 -11.08 -18.84
C GLY A 318 -6.99 -12.42 -19.33
N VAL A 319 -6.28 -13.11 -20.24
CA VAL A 319 -6.84 -14.24 -21.00
C VAL A 319 -5.85 -15.41 -21.03
N GLY A 320 -6.35 -16.62 -20.80
CA GLY A 320 -5.63 -17.85 -21.10
C GLY A 320 -4.59 -18.25 -20.05
N ILE A 321 -3.72 -19.18 -20.44
CA ILE A 321 -2.70 -19.78 -19.58
C ILE A 321 -1.55 -18.80 -19.27
N GLN A 322 -1.11 -18.76 -18.02
CA GLN A 322 -0.01 -17.93 -17.54
C GLN A 322 0.53 -18.45 -16.19
N GLY A 323 1.82 -18.76 -16.12
CA GLY A 323 2.39 -19.43 -14.96
C GLY A 323 1.67 -20.76 -14.67
N GLN A 324 1.26 -20.98 -13.41
CA GLN A 324 0.38 -22.07 -13.01
C GLN A 324 -1.08 -21.60 -12.85
N SER A 325 -1.51 -20.65 -13.69
CA SER A 325 -2.85 -20.06 -13.65
C SER A 325 -3.49 -19.97 -15.04
N TYR A 326 -4.82 -19.96 -15.10
CA TYR A 326 -5.58 -19.71 -16.33
C TYR A 326 -6.63 -18.61 -16.08
N ALA A 327 -6.62 -17.56 -16.89
CA ALA A 327 -7.53 -16.42 -16.75
C ALA A 327 -8.74 -16.51 -17.69
N ILE A 328 -9.94 -16.32 -17.13
CA ILE A 328 -11.19 -16.21 -17.87
C ILE A 328 -11.76 -14.80 -17.64
N PRO A 329 -11.85 -13.93 -18.66
CA PRO A 329 -12.46 -12.62 -18.52
C PRO A 329 -13.95 -12.68 -18.15
N THR A 330 -14.34 -12.01 -17.06
CA THR A 330 -15.72 -11.96 -16.57
C THR A 330 -16.25 -10.55 -16.36
N MET A 331 -15.57 -9.51 -16.88
CA MET A 331 -15.85 -8.11 -16.52
C MET A 331 -16.20 -7.21 -17.71
N GLN A 332 -16.35 -7.80 -18.90
CA GLN A 332 -16.56 -7.09 -20.17
C GLN A 332 -18.03 -7.01 -20.62
N GLY A 333 -18.98 -7.38 -19.77
CA GLY A 333 -20.40 -7.35 -20.09
C GLY A 333 -21.20 -8.42 -19.34
N GLY A 334 -22.31 -8.87 -19.95
CA GLY A 334 -23.13 -9.96 -19.42
C GLY A 334 -22.56 -11.35 -19.72
N VAL A 335 -23.26 -12.38 -19.24
CA VAL A 335 -22.90 -13.81 -19.33
C VAL A 335 -22.49 -14.24 -20.75
N GLU A 336 -23.17 -13.76 -21.78
CA GLU A 336 -22.86 -14.12 -23.18
C GLU A 336 -21.47 -13.68 -23.64
N THR A 337 -20.90 -12.63 -23.05
CA THR A 337 -19.53 -12.17 -23.36
C THR A 337 -18.45 -13.03 -22.71
N ILE A 338 -18.83 -13.90 -21.76
CA ILE A 338 -17.95 -14.80 -21.01
C ILE A 338 -17.88 -16.17 -21.70
N ARG A 339 -19.00 -16.62 -22.30
CA ARG A 339 -19.17 -17.93 -22.95
C ARG A 339 -18.02 -18.31 -23.90
N PRO A 340 -17.51 -17.44 -24.80
CA PRO A 340 -16.40 -17.81 -25.69
C PRO A 340 -15.14 -18.20 -24.92
N TYR A 341 -14.81 -17.47 -23.84
CA TYR A 341 -13.61 -17.74 -23.03
C TYR A 341 -13.74 -19.02 -22.21
N VAL A 342 -14.94 -19.37 -21.76
CA VAL A 342 -15.21 -20.67 -21.11
C VAL A 342 -15.08 -21.81 -22.12
N ASN A 343 -15.59 -21.64 -23.34
CA ASN A 343 -15.42 -22.63 -24.40
C ASN A 343 -13.94 -22.85 -24.74
N ASP A 344 -13.17 -21.77 -24.87
CA ASP A 344 -11.72 -21.83 -25.12
C ASP A 344 -10.99 -22.54 -23.98
N PHE A 345 -11.37 -22.26 -22.72
CA PHE A 345 -10.84 -22.95 -21.54
C PHE A 345 -11.14 -24.45 -21.57
N VAL A 346 -12.38 -24.85 -21.84
CA VAL A 346 -12.77 -26.27 -21.89
C VAL A 346 -12.01 -26.98 -23.00
N ALA A 347 -11.88 -26.37 -24.18
CA ALA A 347 -11.10 -26.90 -25.29
C ALA A 347 -9.61 -27.03 -24.95
N TYR A 348 -9.04 -26.03 -24.25
CA TYR A 348 -7.66 -26.07 -23.79
C TYR A 348 -7.43 -27.21 -22.80
N ALA A 349 -8.33 -27.40 -21.83
CA ALA A 349 -8.25 -28.47 -20.85
C ALA A 349 -8.32 -29.87 -21.49
N GLN A 350 -9.17 -30.04 -22.51
CA GLN A 350 -9.26 -31.28 -23.29
C GLN A 350 -7.96 -31.62 -24.03
N GLN A 351 -7.25 -30.60 -24.54
CA GLN A 351 -5.98 -30.77 -25.24
C GLN A 351 -4.81 -31.05 -24.28
N HIS A 352 -4.97 -30.78 -22.99
CA HIS A 352 -3.92 -30.92 -21.98
C HIS A 352 -4.34 -31.85 -20.83
N PRO A 353 -4.58 -33.15 -21.10
CA PRO A 353 -5.08 -34.10 -20.10
C PRO A 353 -4.09 -34.38 -18.96
N SER A 354 -2.81 -34.00 -19.10
CA SER A 354 -1.79 -34.11 -18.05
C SER A 354 -1.90 -33.01 -16.98
N LEU A 355 -2.56 -31.89 -17.30
CA LEU A 355 -2.81 -30.79 -16.36
C LEU A 355 -4.17 -30.96 -15.70
N HIS A 356 -4.30 -30.54 -14.46
CA HIS A 356 -5.55 -30.57 -13.70
C HIS A 356 -5.98 -29.14 -13.35
N PHE A 357 -7.18 -28.75 -13.77
CA PHE A 357 -7.66 -27.39 -13.66
C PHE A 357 -8.60 -27.23 -12.47
N LEU A 358 -8.23 -26.36 -11.53
CA LEU A 358 -9.01 -26.04 -10.34
C LEU A 358 -9.76 -24.73 -10.59
N VAL A 359 -11.05 -24.83 -10.92
CA VAL A 359 -11.90 -23.67 -11.21
C VAL A 359 -12.42 -23.08 -9.93
N THR A 360 -12.11 -21.80 -9.69
CA THR A 360 -12.69 -21.00 -8.60
C THR A 360 -14.15 -20.61 -8.91
N PRO A 361 -14.92 -20.03 -7.95
CA PRO A 361 -16.23 -19.41 -8.24
C PRO A 361 -16.11 -18.19 -9.17
N ILE A 362 -15.79 -18.45 -10.45
CA ILE A 362 -15.48 -17.46 -11.47
C ILE A 362 -16.70 -16.55 -11.67
N GLY A 363 -16.50 -15.24 -11.60
CA GLY A 363 -17.59 -14.25 -11.75
C GLY A 363 -18.38 -13.97 -10.47
N CYS A 364 -18.38 -14.87 -9.48
CA CYS A 364 -19.22 -14.73 -8.27
C CYS A 364 -18.67 -13.81 -7.17
N GLY A 365 -17.43 -13.34 -7.31
CA GLY A 365 -16.86 -12.33 -6.42
C GLY A 365 -17.08 -10.91 -6.96
N ILE A 366 -16.04 -10.38 -7.59
CA ILE A 366 -15.98 -8.97 -8.00
C ILE A 366 -17.00 -8.61 -9.08
N ALA A 367 -17.15 -9.49 -10.08
CA ALA A 367 -18.06 -9.27 -11.20
C ALA A 367 -19.53 -9.30 -10.73
N GLY A 368 -19.82 -10.03 -9.64
CA GLY A 368 -21.12 -10.00 -8.97
C GLY A 368 -22.20 -10.79 -9.69
N PHE A 369 -21.81 -11.86 -10.40
CA PHE A 369 -22.74 -12.85 -10.94
C PHE A 369 -23.12 -13.87 -9.87
N GLU A 370 -24.31 -14.44 -9.95
CA GLU A 370 -24.66 -15.56 -9.09
C GLU A 370 -24.19 -16.89 -9.74
N PRO A 371 -24.01 -17.98 -8.97
CA PRO A 371 -23.67 -19.29 -9.53
C PRO A 371 -24.61 -19.71 -10.67
N GLU A 372 -25.89 -19.38 -10.59
CA GLU A 372 -26.92 -19.67 -11.60
C GLU A 372 -26.66 -18.97 -12.94
N ASP A 373 -25.97 -17.84 -12.94
CA ASP A 373 -25.62 -17.10 -14.15
C ASP A 373 -24.42 -17.75 -14.87
N ILE A 374 -23.43 -18.25 -14.13
CA ILE A 374 -22.13 -18.66 -14.67
C ILE A 374 -22.02 -20.18 -14.84
N ALA A 375 -22.51 -20.96 -13.88
CA ALA A 375 -22.36 -22.41 -13.89
C ALA A 375 -22.88 -23.07 -15.19
N PRO A 376 -24.01 -22.62 -15.81
CA PRO A 376 -24.47 -23.17 -17.09
C PRO A 376 -23.47 -23.02 -18.26
N LEU A 377 -22.51 -22.08 -18.17
CA LEU A 377 -21.44 -21.97 -19.16
C LEU A 377 -20.45 -23.16 -19.10
N PHE A 378 -20.33 -23.80 -17.94
CA PHE A 378 -19.42 -24.91 -17.68
C PHE A 378 -20.04 -26.29 -17.93
N GLU A 379 -21.23 -26.37 -18.54
CA GLU A 379 -21.91 -27.64 -18.85
C GLU A 379 -20.99 -28.63 -19.60
N GLY A 380 -20.20 -28.13 -20.56
CA GLY A 380 -19.24 -28.92 -21.32
C GLY A 380 -18.08 -29.47 -20.49
N ALA A 381 -17.79 -28.87 -19.34
CA ALA A 381 -16.74 -29.35 -18.43
C ALA A 381 -17.11 -30.70 -17.77
N LYS A 382 -18.40 -31.08 -17.72
CA LYS A 382 -18.83 -32.38 -17.18
C LYS A 382 -18.13 -33.55 -17.88
N ALA A 383 -17.91 -33.45 -19.19
CA ALA A 383 -17.25 -34.46 -20.00
C ALA A 383 -15.71 -34.47 -19.88
N VAL A 384 -15.10 -33.46 -19.24
CA VAL A 384 -13.65 -33.23 -19.23
C VAL A 384 -13.06 -33.56 -17.86
N LYS A 385 -12.47 -34.76 -17.72
CA LYS A 385 -12.11 -35.36 -16.43
C LYS A 385 -11.09 -34.57 -15.60
N ASN A 386 -10.22 -33.80 -16.26
CA ASN A 386 -9.17 -33.01 -15.61
C ASN A 386 -9.62 -31.59 -15.23
N ILE A 387 -10.93 -31.32 -15.17
CA ILE A 387 -11.51 -30.09 -14.63
C ILE A 387 -12.24 -30.39 -13.33
N SER A 388 -11.88 -29.66 -12.27
CA SER A 388 -12.66 -29.54 -11.03
C SER A 388 -13.40 -28.21 -11.01
N LEU A 389 -14.68 -28.24 -10.62
CA LEU A 389 -15.52 -27.05 -10.48
C LEU A 389 -15.85 -26.81 -8.99
N PRO A 390 -16.19 -25.57 -8.59
CA PRO A 390 -16.73 -25.30 -7.26
C PRO A 390 -17.99 -26.11 -7.00
N GLU A 391 -18.24 -26.45 -5.74
CA GLU A 391 -19.46 -27.17 -5.33
C GLU A 391 -20.73 -26.43 -5.77
N SER A 392 -20.77 -25.10 -5.60
CA SER A 392 -21.89 -24.27 -6.03
C SER A 392 -22.19 -24.35 -7.53
N PHE A 393 -21.19 -24.59 -8.38
CA PHE A 393 -21.43 -24.76 -9.81
C PHE A 393 -22.01 -26.14 -10.09
N TRP A 394 -21.48 -27.17 -9.42
CA TRP A 394 -22.01 -28.52 -9.48
C TRP A 394 -23.42 -28.66 -8.94
N GLU A 395 -23.87 -27.79 -8.02
CA GLU A 395 -25.25 -27.76 -7.55
C GLU A 395 -26.23 -27.24 -8.60
N VAL A 396 -25.77 -26.35 -9.50
CA VAL A 396 -26.60 -25.77 -10.56
C VAL A 396 -26.69 -26.67 -11.80
N ILE A 397 -25.59 -27.35 -12.15
CA ILE A 397 -25.50 -28.11 -13.42
C ILE A 397 -25.69 -29.64 -13.28
N CYS A 398 -26.03 -30.14 -12.09
CA CYS A 398 -26.29 -31.56 -11.84
C CYS A 398 -27.72 -31.86 -11.41
#